data_AF-A0ABD4RND0-F1
#
_entry.id   AF-A0ABD4RND0-F1
#
_cell.length_a   1.000
_cell.length_b   1.000
_cell.length_c   1.000
_cell.angle_alpha   90.00
_cell.angle_beta   90.00
_cell.angle_gamma   90.00
#
_symmetry.space_group_name_H-M   'P 1'
#
loop_
_entity.id
_entity.type
_entity.pdbx_description
1 polymer ?
#
loop_
_entity_poly.entity_id
_entity_poly.type
_entity_poly.pdbx_seq_one_letter_code
_entity_poly.pdbx_strand_id
1 'polypeptide(L)'
;MYDNINSLSKIYTENTITFSRIKNLKCISYKLYVNEKIGERWQSYLLAEIPNPKVEVLLNENKVLEYNSNQKWDVSKAISGTVSKSIKVSVNNIELNNRNYTFNSKFKILYIHIELSPTDFVEIQYQVDKIKYVHKTLNKCEYSVVPVFDKQYLTGQHSLL
;
A
#
# COMPACT_ATOMS: atom_id res chain seq x y z
N MET A 1 53.95 -7.39 5.39
CA MET A 1 52.96 -7.97 4.48
C MET A 1 51.61 -7.42 4.89
N TYR A 2 51.07 -6.51 4.09
CA TYR A 2 49.66 -6.13 4.19
C TYR A 2 48.85 -7.28 3.62
N ASP A 3 47.78 -7.65 4.32
CA ASP A 3 46.51 -7.93 3.66
C ASP A 3 45.38 -7.49 4.58
N ASN A 4 44.94 -6.27 4.33
CA ASN A 4 43.67 -5.72 4.76
C ASN A 4 42.58 -6.53 4.05
N ILE A 5 42.13 -7.63 4.65
CA ILE A 5 40.90 -8.27 4.22
C ILE A 5 39.78 -7.37 4.74
N ASN A 6 39.44 -6.36 3.94
CA ASN A 6 38.17 -5.67 4.02
C ASN A 6 37.09 -6.75 4.12
N SER A 7 36.56 -6.92 5.33
CA SER A 7 35.29 -7.60 5.53
C SER A 7 34.26 -6.76 4.80
N LEU A 8 34.03 -7.07 3.52
CA LEU A 8 32.88 -6.59 2.78
C LEU A 8 31.65 -7.09 3.53
N SER A 9 31.17 -6.29 4.47
CA SER A 9 29.86 -6.48 5.07
C SER A 9 28.88 -6.44 3.91
N LYS A 10 28.32 -7.59 3.55
CA LYS A 10 27.31 -7.68 2.50
C LYS A 10 26.19 -6.70 2.84
N ILE A 11 26.02 -5.66 2.02
CA ILE A 11 25.00 -4.63 2.24
C ILE A 11 23.68 -5.22 1.77
N TYR A 12 22.81 -5.57 2.71
CA TYR A 12 21.46 -6.02 2.40
C TYR A 12 20.57 -4.83 2.05
N THR A 13 19.85 -4.94 0.94
CA THR A 13 18.81 -3.97 0.59
C THR A 13 17.53 -4.33 1.33
N GLU A 14 16.94 -3.35 2.01
CA GLU A 14 15.64 -3.50 2.63
C GLU A 14 14.53 -3.21 1.62
N ASN A 15 13.70 -4.22 1.33
CA ASN A 15 12.56 -4.10 0.44
C ASN A 15 11.27 -4.10 1.27
N THR A 16 10.49 -3.03 1.15
CA THR A 16 9.16 -2.93 1.76
C THR A 16 8.10 -3.36 0.76
N ILE A 17 7.30 -4.36 1.12
CA ILE A 17 6.14 -4.82 0.37
C ILE A 17 4.90 -4.29 1.08
N THR A 18 4.11 -3.46 0.40
CA THR A 18 2.86 -2.90 0.93
C THR A 18 1.70 -3.27 0.02
N PHE A 19 0.64 -3.88 0.56
CA PHE A 19 -0.53 -4.30 -0.23
C PHE A 19 -1.84 -4.11 0.54
N SER A 20 -2.94 -3.92 -0.20
CA SER A 20 -4.27 -3.73 0.38
C SER A 20 -4.75 -4.97 1.12
N ARG A 21 -5.28 -4.77 2.34
CA ARG A 21 -5.89 -5.84 3.11
C ARG A 21 -7.28 -6.16 2.56
N ILE A 22 -7.56 -7.44 2.34
CA ILE A 22 -8.90 -7.94 2.06
C ILE A 22 -9.65 -8.07 3.39
N LYS A 23 -10.68 -7.22 3.59
CA LYS A 23 -11.51 -7.21 4.81
C LYS A 23 -12.46 -8.42 4.96
N ASN A 24 -12.46 -9.32 3.99
CA ASN A 24 -13.30 -10.51 4.01
C ASN A 24 -12.84 -11.44 5.15
N LEU A 25 -13.75 -11.78 6.06
CA LEU A 25 -13.49 -12.72 7.17
C LEU A 25 -13.02 -14.10 6.69
N LYS A 26 -13.27 -14.45 5.43
CA LYS A 26 -12.80 -15.70 4.81
C LYS A 26 -11.34 -15.67 4.39
N CYS A 27 -10.74 -14.48 4.21
CA CYS A 27 -9.31 -14.37 3.93
C CYS A 27 -8.56 -14.57 5.24
N ILE A 28 -7.88 -15.71 5.39
CA ILE A 28 -7.22 -16.11 6.63
C ILE A 28 -5.75 -15.69 6.67
N SER A 29 -5.09 -15.60 5.52
CA SER A 29 -3.68 -15.22 5.41
C SER A 29 -3.32 -14.78 3.98
N TYR A 30 -2.08 -14.35 3.79
CA TYR A 30 -1.49 -13.97 2.51
C TYR A 30 -0.15 -14.68 2.36
N LYS A 31 0.04 -15.40 1.26
CA LYS A 31 1.33 -15.98 0.88
C LYS A 31 2.11 -14.96 0.06
N LEU A 32 3.28 -14.58 0.57
CA LEU A 32 4.19 -13.66 -0.11
C LEU A 32 5.27 -14.47 -0.79
N TYR A 33 5.39 -14.31 -2.09
CA TYR A 33 6.40 -14.93 -2.92
C TYR A 33 7.41 -13.89 -3.39
N VAL A 34 8.67 -14.30 -3.47
CA VAL A 34 9.71 -13.59 -4.20
C VAL A 34 9.99 -14.32 -5.50
N ASN A 35 9.98 -13.58 -6.60
CA ASN A 35 10.38 -14.08 -7.91
C ASN A 35 11.76 -13.52 -8.21
N GLU A 36 12.72 -14.43 -8.36
CA GLU A 36 14.10 -14.09 -8.70
C GLU A 36 14.41 -14.64 -10.10
N LYS A 37 15.15 -13.86 -10.88
CA LYS A 37 15.65 -14.28 -12.18
C LYS A 37 17.03 -14.94 -11.98
N ILE A 38 17.10 -16.25 -12.19
CA ILE A 38 18.33 -17.03 -12.08
C ILE A 38 18.68 -17.52 -13.49
N GLY A 39 19.69 -16.90 -14.10
CA GLY A 39 19.98 -17.07 -15.53
C GLY A 39 18.82 -16.54 -16.40
N GLU A 40 18.25 -17.40 -17.24
CA GLU A 40 17.11 -17.06 -18.10
C GLU A 40 15.75 -17.46 -17.51
N ARG A 41 15.72 -18.12 -16.35
CA ARG A 41 14.49 -18.63 -15.73
C ARG A 41 14.07 -17.78 -14.55
N TRP A 42 12.76 -17.60 -14.40
CA TRP A 42 12.17 -17.06 -13.19
C TRP A 42 11.86 -18.20 -12.23
N GLN A 43 12.30 -18.06 -10.98
CA GLN A 43 12.01 -19.00 -9.92
C GLN A 43 11.29 -18.28 -8.78
N SER A 44 10.18 -18.87 -8.33
CA SER A 44 9.33 -18.31 -7.28
C SER A 44 9.56 -19.05 -5.97
N TYR A 45 9.78 -18.31 -4.89
CA TYR A 45 10.00 -18.84 -3.55
C TYR A 45 9.01 -18.22 -2.57
N LEU A 46 8.41 -19.04 -1.71
CA LEU A 46 7.57 -18.54 -0.62
C LEU A 46 8.47 -17.88 0.43
N LEU A 47 8.27 -16.59 0.69
CA LEU A 47 8.94 -15.87 1.76
C LEU A 47 8.27 -16.09 3.12
N ALA A 48 6.95 -15.89 3.15
CA ALA A 48 6.18 -15.92 4.37
C ALA A 48 4.69 -16.14 4.06
N GLU A 49 3.98 -16.68 5.04
CA GLU A 49 2.53 -16.61 5.10
C GLU A 49 2.14 -15.67 6.23
N ILE A 50 1.56 -14.51 5.89
CA ILE A 50 1.18 -13.48 6.86
C ILE A 50 -0.31 -13.65 7.19
N PRO A 51 -0.69 -13.88 8.46
CA PRO A 51 -2.09 -13.99 8.83
C PRO A 51 -2.83 -12.69 8.54
N ASN A 52 -4.09 -12.77 8.10
CA ASN A 52 -4.93 -11.60 7.94
C ASN A 52 -5.28 -11.06 9.34
N PRO A 53 -4.81 -9.86 9.72
CA PRO A 53 -4.99 -9.38 11.09
C PRO A 53 -6.48 -9.15 11.38
N LYS A 54 -6.88 -9.51 12.60
CA LYS A 54 -8.26 -9.31 13.09
C LYS A 54 -8.60 -7.84 13.29
N VAL A 55 -7.59 -6.99 13.50
CA VAL A 55 -7.71 -5.54 13.68
C VAL A 55 -7.16 -4.83 12.45
N GLU A 56 -7.76 -3.71 12.06
CA GLU A 56 -7.28 -2.90 10.94
C GLU A 56 -5.85 -2.41 11.20
N VAL A 57 -4.97 -2.61 10.22
CA VAL A 57 -3.59 -2.09 10.25
C VAL A 57 -3.54 -0.88 9.34
N LEU A 58 -3.56 0.29 9.95
CA LEU A 58 -3.57 1.55 9.22
C LEU A 58 -2.13 2.03 8.97
N LEU A 59 -1.79 2.30 7.72
CA LEU A 59 -0.53 2.91 7.30
C LEU A 59 -0.80 4.32 6.76
N ASN A 60 0.11 5.25 7.04
CA ASN A 60 0.08 6.57 6.42
C ASN A 60 0.59 6.47 4.98
N GLU A 61 -0.17 7.05 4.05
CA GLU A 61 0.21 7.20 2.65
C GLU A 61 0.17 8.65 2.24
N ASN A 62 1.13 9.02 1.40
CA ASN A 62 1.18 10.29 0.73
C ASN A 62 0.81 10.08 -0.75
N LYS A 63 -0.03 10.96 -1.29
CA LYS A 63 -0.33 11.00 -2.72
C LYS A 63 -0.14 12.42 -3.22
N VAL A 64 0.69 12.58 -4.25
CA VAL A 64 0.79 13.83 -4.99
C VAL A 64 -0.37 13.89 -5.98
N LEU A 65 -1.10 15.00 -5.98
CA LEU A 65 -2.18 15.26 -6.93
C LEU A 65 -1.62 16.11 -8.07
N GLU A 66 -1.88 15.70 -9.31
CA GLU A 66 -1.60 16.50 -10.49
C GLU A 66 -2.71 17.55 -10.66
N TYR A 67 -2.33 18.81 -10.84
CA TYR A 67 -3.28 19.91 -11.00
C TYR A 67 -3.81 20.02 -12.42
N ASN A 68 -5.13 20.18 -12.54
CA ASN A 68 -5.81 20.68 -13.72
C ASN A 68 -6.83 21.75 -13.27
N SER A 69 -6.86 22.89 -13.94
CA SER A 69 -7.69 24.05 -13.59
C SER A 69 -9.18 23.68 -13.38
N ASN A 70 -9.75 24.08 -12.24
CA ASN A 70 -11.14 23.86 -11.82
C ASN A 70 -11.61 22.40 -11.71
N GLN A 71 -10.71 21.43 -11.56
CA GLN A 71 -11.08 20.01 -11.45
C GLN A 71 -11.30 19.56 -10.01
N LYS A 72 -12.25 18.63 -9.85
CA LYS A 72 -12.41 17.84 -8.63
C LYS A 72 -11.37 16.71 -8.66
N TRP A 73 -10.65 16.50 -7.56
CA TRP A 73 -9.70 15.40 -7.48
C TRP A 73 -10.40 14.14 -6.98
N ASP A 74 -10.49 13.16 -7.85
CA ASP A 74 -10.78 11.79 -7.45
C ASP A 74 -9.57 11.25 -6.70
N VAL A 75 -9.73 11.11 -5.39
CA VAL A 75 -8.72 10.39 -4.62
C VAL A 75 -8.86 8.91 -4.99
N SER A 76 -7.74 8.18 -5.03
CA SER A 76 -7.72 6.79 -5.50
C SER A 76 -8.86 5.98 -4.87
N LYS A 77 -9.54 5.13 -5.67
CA LYS A 77 -10.59 4.19 -5.21
C LYS A 77 -10.15 3.34 -4.01
N ALA A 78 -8.85 3.27 -3.72
CA ALA A 78 -8.26 2.59 -2.59
C ALA A 78 -8.42 3.28 -1.22
N ILE A 79 -8.99 4.49 -1.11
CA ILE A 79 -9.38 5.05 0.20
C ILE A 79 -10.65 4.37 0.70
N SER A 80 -10.50 3.12 1.14
CA SER A 80 -11.55 2.36 1.81
C SER A 80 -11.18 2.17 3.28
N GLY A 81 -11.78 3.02 4.11
CA GLY A 81 -11.68 2.98 5.55
C GLY A 81 -12.76 3.89 6.11
N THR A 82 -13.37 3.50 7.21
CA THR A 82 -14.21 4.38 8.03
C THR A 82 -13.24 5.31 8.77
N VAL A 83 -12.60 6.24 8.05
CA VAL A 83 -11.52 7.04 8.61
C VAL A 83 -12.13 8.05 9.58
N SER A 84 -12.01 7.78 10.89
CA SER A 84 -12.27 8.74 11.96
C SER A 84 -11.06 9.66 12.25
N LYS A 85 -10.01 9.61 11.43
CA LYS A 85 -8.77 10.41 11.57
C LYS A 85 -8.43 11.26 10.33
N SER A 86 -7.68 12.33 10.56
CA SER A 86 -7.50 13.48 9.68
C SER A 86 -6.71 13.18 8.40
N ILE A 87 -7.35 13.36 7.24
CA ILE A 87 -6.63 13.65 6.00
C ILE A 87 -5.91 14.97 6.21
N LYS A 88 -4.61 15.00 5.94
CA LYS A 88 -3.82 16.24 5.87
C LYS A 88 -3.58 16.59 4.41
N VAL A 89 -3.63 17.88 4.10
CA VAL A 89 -3.40 18.40 2.76
C VAL A 89 -2.33 19.45 2.85
N SER A 90 -1.31 19.36 2.01
CA SER A 90 -0.23 20.33 1.93
C SER A 90 -0.12 20.86 0.50
N VAL A 91 0.12 22.16 0.35
CA VAL A 91 0.41 22.81 -0.93
C VAL A 91 1.78 23.44 -0.84
N ASN A 92 2.70 23.09 -1.75
CA ASN A 92 4.09 23.56 -1.74
C ASN A 92 4.76 23.37 -0.35
N ASN A 93 4.51 22.21 0.28
CA ASN A 93 4.96 21.83 1.63
C ASN A 93 4.34 22.61 2.80
N ILE A 94 3.30 23.41 2.56
CA ILE A 94 2.56 24.14 3.61
C ILE A 94 1.27 23.39 3.90
N GLU A 95 1.13 22.86 5.12
CA GLU A 95 -0.09 22.17 5.58
C GLU A 95 -1.27 23.16 5.61
N LEU A 96 -2.35 22.81 4.92
CA LEU A 96 -3.58 23.58 4.88
C LEU A 96 -4.41 23.37 6.15
N ASN A 97 -5.11 24.42 6.55
CA ASN A 97 -6.12 24.34 7.59
C ASN A 97 -7.34 23.53 7.10
N ASN A 98 -8.03 22.83 8.01
CA ASN A 98 -9.24 22.05 7.71
C ASN A 98 -10.42 22.88 7.15
N ARG A 99 -10.36 24.21 7.21
CA ARG A 99 -11.30 25.12 6.53
C ARG A 99 -11.04 25.25 5.03
N ASN A 100 -9.81 24.97 4.59
CA ASN A 100 -9.37 25.16 3.20
C ASN A 100 -9.60 23.92 2.33
N TYR A 101 -10.14 22.84 2.89
CA TYR A 101 -10.47 21.64 2.12
C TYR A 101 -11.65 20.89 2.75
N THR A 102 -12.31 20.04 1.95
CA THR A 102 -13.39 19.17 2.42
C THR A 102 -13.30 17.82 1.73
N PHE A 103 -13.38 16.73 2.49
CA PHE A 103 -13.40 15.38 1.94
C PHE A 103 -14.80 14.79 1.98
N ASN A 104 -15.33 14.42 0.82
CA ASN A 104 -16.58 13.68 0.74
C ASN A 104 -16.30 12.17 0.79
N SER A 105 -16.53 11.56 1.96
CA SER A 105 -16.23 10.15 2.20
C SER A 105 -17.10 9.17 1.41
N LYS A 106 -18.29 9.58 0.96
CA LYS A 106 -19.21 8.76 0.14
C LYS A 106 -18.71 8.66 -1.29
N PHE A 107 -18.32 9.77 -1.89
CA PHE A 107 -17.88 9.83 -3.29
C PHE A 107 -16.36 9.69 -3.45
N LYS A 108 -15.58 9.74 -2.36
CA LYS A 108 -14.10 9.68 -2.36
C LYS A 108 -13.45 10.87 -3.08
N ILE A 109 -14.10 12.03 -3.00
CA ILE A 109 -13.64 13.26 -3.65
C ILE A 109 -13.10 14.22 -2.59
N LEU A 110 -11.92 14.79 -2.84
CA LEU A 110 -11.36 15.88 -2.05
C LEU A 110 -11.59 17.20 -2.79
N TYR A 111 -12.12 18.19 -2.08
CA TYR A 111 -12.27 19.56 -2.54
C TYR A 111 -11.24 20.43 -1.83
N ILE A 112 -10.50 21.24 -2.58
CA ILE A 112 -9.57 22.23 -2.06
C ILE A 112 -10.16 23.60 -2.40
N HIS A 113 -10.36 24.44 -1.39
CA HIS A 113 -11.11 25.71 -1.47
C HIS A 113 -10.19 26.92 -1.54
N ILE A 114 -8.96 26.73 -2.04
CA ILE A 114 -7.98 27.79 -2.26
C ILE A 114 -7.60 27.81 -3.74
N GLU A 115 -7.21 28.97 -4.24
CA GLU A 115 -6.67 29.11 -5.59
C GLU A 115 -5.30 28.41 -5.68
N LEU A 116 -5.10 27.65 -6.75
CA LEU A 116 -3.86 26.92 -7.02
C LEU A 116 -3.29 27.35 -8.37
N SER A 117 -1.96 27.50 -8.41
CA SER A 117 -1.21 27.71 -9.64
C SER A 117 -0.96 26.39 -10.36
N PRO A 118 -0.76 26.40 -11.70
CA PRO A 118 -0.38 25.19 -12.45
C PRO A 118 0.94 24.55 -12.00
N THR A 119 1.76 25.29 -11.25
CA THR A 119 3.05 24.83 -10.73
C THR A 119 2.98 24.34 -9.30
N ASP A 120 1.83 24.46 -8.63
CA ASP A 120 1.68 24.09 -7.23
C ASP A 120 1.69 22.57 -7.04
N PHE A 121 2.46 22.12 -6.06
CA PHE A 121 2.52 20.72 -5.66
C PHE A 121 1.55 20.47 -4.52
N VAL A 122 0.50 19.69 -4.79
CA VAL A 122 -0.47 19.28 -3.77
C VAL A 122 -0.13 17.87 -3.30
N GLU A 123 0.17 17.72 -2.02
CA GLU A 123 0.36 16.43 -1.37
C GLU A 123 -0.79 16.19 -0.38
N ILE A 124 -1.39 15.00 -0.44
CA ILE A 124 -2.35 14.55 0.56
C ILE A 124 -1.74 13.42 1.37
N GLN A 125 -1.89 13.48 2.68
CA GLN A 125 -1.52 12.41 3.60
C GLN A 125 -2.77 11.84 4.27
N TYR A 126 -2.94 10.52 4.18
CA TYR A 126 -4.12 9.83 4.71
C TYR A 126 -3.78 8.41 5.18
N GLN A 127 -4.67 7.83 6.00
CA GLN A 127 -4.53 6.47 6.51
C GLN A 127 -5.25 5.46 5.61
N VAL A 128 -4.59 4.34 5.32
CA VAL A 128 -5.13 3.22 4.55
C VAL A 128 -4.96 1.90 5.28
N ASP A 129 -5.94 1.00 5.13
CA ASP A 129 -5.86 -0.36 5.66
C ASP A 129 -5.03 -1.25 4.73
N LYS A 130 -3.75 -1.44 5.06
CA LYS A 130 -2.77 -2.16 4.26
C LYS A 130 -1.88 -3.02 5.15
N ILE A 131 -1.34 -4.09 4.58
CA ILE A 131 -0.33 -4.93 5.21
C ILE A 131 1.03 -4.51 4.67
N LYS A 132 2.02 -4.40 5.57
CA LYS A 132 3.42 -4.12 5.26
C LYS A 132 4.30 -5.27 5.73
N TYR A 133 5.17 -5.75 4.84
CA TYR A 133 6.22 -6.72 5.15
C TYR A 133 7.58 -6.17 4.71
N VAL A 134 8.60 -6.40 5.52
CA VAL A 134 9.96 -5.94 5.26
C VAL A 134 10.85 -7.15 5.02
N HIS A 135 11.41 -7.24 3.81
CA HIS A 135 12.29 -8.32 3.38
C HIS A 135 13.69 -7.78 3.09
N LYS A 136 14.72 -8.43 3.62
CA LYS A 136 16.12 -8.06 3.36
C LYS A 136 16.73 -9.04 2.36
N THR A 137 17.20 -8.53 1.24
CA THR A 137 17.88 -9.33 0.21
C THR A 137 19.00 -8.54 -0.45
N LEU A 138 19.99 -9.25 -0.99
CA LEU A 138 21.09 -8.67 -1.75
C LEU A 138 20.70 -8.40 -3.22
N ASN A 139 19.63 -9.05 -3.69
CA ASN A 139 19.22 -9.02 -5.09
C ASN A 139 18.04 -8.08 -5.31
N LYS A 140 17.89 -7.61 -6.55
CA LYS A 140 16.64 -7.01 -7.02
C LYS A 140 15.66 -8.15 -7.31
N CYS A 141 14.48 -8.10 -6.68
CA CYS A 141 13.48 -9.16 -6.80
C CYS A 141 12.11 -8.56 -7.10
N GLU A 142 11.23 -9.39 -7.66
CA GLU A 142 9.81 -9.08 -7.80
C GLU A 142 9.02 -9.81 -6.71
N TYR A 143 7.89 -9.24 -6.29
CA TYR A 143 7.06 -9.83 -5.24
C TYR A 143 5.68 -10.18 -5.79
N SER A 144 5.12 -11.31 -5.34
CA SER A 144 3.74 -11.69 -5.61
C SER A 144 3.02 -11.98 -4.30
N VAL A 145 1.81 -11.45 -4.14
CA VAL A 145 1.00 -11.63 -2.93
C VAL A 145 -0.26 -12.40 -3.31
N VAL A 146 -0.45 -13.57 -2.69
CA VAL A 146 -1.60 -14.45 -2.96
C VAL A 146 -2.44 -14.58 -1.69
N PRO A 147 -3.69 -14.10 -1.67
CA PRO A 147 -4.58 -14.30 -0.53
C PRO A 147 -4.96 -15.77 -0.39
N VAL A 148 -5.06 -16.24 0.84
CA VAL A 148 -5.50 -17.59 1.20
C VAL A 148 -6.86 -17.48 1.86
N PHE A 149 -7.83 -18.23 1.33
CA PHE A 149 -9.18 -18.27 1.86
C PHE A 149 -9.44 -19.59 2.62
N ASP A 150 -10.31 -19.53 3.62
CA ASP A 150 -10.77 -20.73 4.34
C ASP A 150 -11.46 -21.71 3.37
N LYS A 151 -10.91 -22.93 3.29
CA LYS A 151 -11.36 -24.00 2.40
C LYS A 151 -12.71 -24.61 2.84
N GLN A 152 -13.15 -24.41 4.08
CA GLN A 152 -14.44 -24.95 4.56
C GLN A 152 -15.66 -24.33 3.85
N TYR A 153 -15.47 -23.24 3.10
CA TYR A 153 -16.53 -22.60 2.31
C TYR A 153 -16.65 -23.15 0.87
N LEU A 154 -15.85 -24.15 0.49
CA LEU A 154 -15.90 -24.80 -0.82
C LEU A 154 -16.78 -26.05 -0.81
N THR A 155 -18.04 -25.91 -0.43
CA THR A 155 -19.13 -26.76 -0.93
C THR A 155 -20.41 -26.02 -0.62
N GLY A 156 -20.90 -25.25 -1.59
CA GLY A 156 -22.34 -25.09 -1.69
C GLY A 156 -22.91 -26.51 -1.70
N GLN A 157 -23.62 -26.87 -0.63
CA GLN A 157 -24.63 -27.89 -0.68
C GLN A 157 -25.60 -27.46 -1.79
N HIS A 158 -25.33 -27.92 -3.00
CA HIS A 158 -26.32 -27.91 -4.06
C HIS A 158 -27.22 -29.11 -3.77
N SER A 159 -28.32 -28.88 -3.06
CA SER A 159 -29.48 -29.74 -3.26
C SER A 159 -29.93 -29.49 -4.70
N LEU A 160 -29.87 -30.52 -5.55
CA LEU A 160 -30.64 -30.52 -6.79
C LEU A 160 -32.11 -30.27 -6.40
N LEU A 161 -32.69 -29.17 -6.90
CA LEU A 161 -34.13 -28.94 -6.88
C LEU A 161 -34.80 -29.80 -7.96
#